data_AF-A0A7C4HS78-F1
#
_entry.id   AF-A0A7C4HS78-F1
#
_cell.length_a   1.000
_cell.length_b   1.000
_cell.length_c   1.000
_cell.angle_alpha   90.00
_cell.angle_beta   90.00
_cell.angle_gamma   90.00
#
_symmetry.space_group_name_H-M   'P 1'
#
loop_
_entity.id
_entity.type
_entity.pdbx_description
1 polymer ?
#
loop_
_entity_poly.entity_id
_entity_poly.type
_entity_poly.pdbx_seq_one_letter_code
_entity_poly.pdbx_strand_id
1 'polypeptide(L)'
;MKLKGLFILGANQAEAIYGPETMREIADLIDLLGPPLTPAAAAQNPAQLRELEVLLSGWGGPVLDRAFLDAAPRLKAFLYGAGSVRNLITDAV
;
A
#
# COMPACT_ATOMS: atom_id res chain seq x y z
N MET A 1 -13.66 -12.72 8.22
CA MET A 1 -13.65 -11.83 7.05
C MET A 1 -12.23 -11.30 6.90
N LYS A 2 -11.60 -11.42 5.73
CA LYS A 2 -10.22 -10.94 5.50
C LYS A 2 -10.21 -9.43 5.30
N LEU A 3 -9.11 -8.76 5.67
CA LEU A 3 -8.91 -7.33 5.42
C LEU A 3 -8.65 -7.09 3.94
N LYS A 4 -9.13 -5.97 3.39
CA LYS A 4 -8.85 -5.57 2.00
C LYS A 4 -7.51 -4.85 1.89
N GLY A 5 -6.60 -5.39 1.10
CA GLY A 5 -5.22 -4.90 1.01
C GLY A 5 -4.76 -4.56 -0.39
N LEU A 6 -3.77 -3.66 -0.47
CA LEU A 6 -3.11 -3.29 -1.72
C LEU A 6 -1.62 -3.01 -1.48
N PHE A 7 -0.81 -3.40 -2.45
CA PHE A 7 0.59 -3.00 -2.51
C PHE A 7 0.71 -1.70 -3.30
N ILE A 8 1.22 -0.62 -2.68
CA ILE A 8 1.55 0.63 -3.38
C ILE A 8 3.00 1.00 -3.08
N LEU A 9 3.87 0.91 -4.09
CA LEU A 9 5.30 1.13 -3.97
C LEU A 9 5.97 1.35 -5.33
N GLY A 10 7.26 1.65 -5.33
CA GLY A 10 8.01 1.86 -6.56
C GLY A 10 7.95 0.68 -7.53
N ALA A 11 8.13 0.94 -8.82
CA ALA A 11 8.18 -0.11 -9.82
C ALA A 11 9.25 -1.16 -9.45
N ASN A 12 8.92 -2.44 -9.58
CA ASN A 12 9.76 -3.59 -9.24
C ASN A 12 10.14 -3.73 -7.76
N GLN A 13 9.60 -2.89 -6.86
CA GLN A 13 9.95 -2.94 -5.44
C GLN A 13 9.17 -4.03 -4.67
N ALA A 14 8.00 -4.45 -5.16
CA ALA A 14 7.19 -5.48 -4.50
C ALA A 14 7.96 -6.81 -4.38
N GLU A 15 8.46 -7.32 -5.50
CA GLU A 15 9.22 -8.56 -5.50
C GLU A 15 10.59 -8.40 -4.82
N ALA A 16 11.26 -7.26 -4.98
CA ALA A 16 12.55 -7.02 -4.35
C ALA A 16 12.49 -6.96 -2.82
N ILE A 17 11.38 -6.46 -2.25
CA ILE A 17 11.22 -6.30 -0.80
C ILE A 17 10.61 -7.55 -0.16
N TYR A 18 9.54 -8.07 -0.75
CA TYR A 18 8.75 -9.15 -0.15
C TYR A 18 9.12 -10.51 -0.71
N GLY A 19 9.56 -10.59 -1.97
CA GLY A 19 9.77 -11.86 -2.65
C GLY A 19 8.45 -12.62 -2.91
N PRO A 20 8.50 -13.65 -3.77
CA PRO A 20 7.29 -14.37 -4.20
C PRO A 20 6.63 -15.17 -3.07
N GLU A 21 7.41 -15.72 -2.14
CA GLU A 21 6.90 -16.54 -1.05
C GLU A 21 6.09 -15.72 -0.04
N THR A 22 6.65 -14.61 0.46
CA THR A 22 5.95 -13.73 1.39
C THR A 22 4.75 -13.05 0.73
N MET A 23 4.84 -12.68 -0.56
CA MET A 23 3.66 -12.16 -1.28
C MET A 23 2.52 -13.17 -1.36
N ARG A 24 2.83 -14.47 -1.52
CA ARG A 24 1.84 -15.55 -1.48
C ARG A 24 1.23 -15.70 -0.08
N GLU A 25 2.05 -15.70 0.97
CA GLU A 25 1.56 -15.76 2.35
C GLU A 25 0.67 -14.56 2.70
N ILE A 26 1.03 -13.36 2.24
CA ILE A 26 0.21 -12.16 2.41
C ILE A 26 -1.14 -12.34 1.70
N ALA A 27 -1.15 -12.85 0.46
CA ALA A 27 -2.37 -13.12 -0.29
C ALA A 27 -3.27 -14.17 0.39
N ASP A 28 -2.69 -15.09 1.17
CA ASP A 28 -3.46 -16.04 1.97
C ASP A 28 -4.09 -15.38 3.22
N LEU A 29 -3.55 -14.26 3.71
CA LEU A 29 -4.04 -13.55 4.89
C LEU A 29 -5.05 -12.43 4.58
N ILE A 30 -4.93 -11.77 3.43
CA ILE A 30 -5.74 -10.59 3.07
C ILE A 30 -6.46 -10.77 1.73
N ASP A 31 -7.50 -9.98 1.50
CA ASP A 31 -8.16 -9.86 0.19
C ASP A 31 -7.42 -8.81 -0.65
N LEU A 32 -6.60 -9.25 -1.61
CA LEU A 32 -5.83 -8.36 -2.46
C LEU A 32 -6.74 -7.69 -3.50
N LEU A 33 -6.82 -6.37 -3.42
CA LEU A 33 -7.64 -5.55 -4.33
C LEU A 33 -7.09 -5.48 -5.76
N GLY A 34 -5.88 -5.98 -6.01
CA GLY A 34 -5.24 -5.99 -7.31
C GLY A 34 -3.72 -6.27 -7.24
N PRO A 35 -3.03 -6.21 -8.40
CA PRO A 35 -1.57 -6.32 -8.45
C PRO A 35 -0.91 -5.10 -7.78
N PRO A 36 0.40 -5.17 -7.48
CA PRO A 36 1.15 -4.02 -6.99
C PRO A 36 1.07 -2.82 -7.93
N LEU A 37 0.82 -1.65 -7.36
CA LEU A 37 0.69 -0.39 -8.10
C LEU A 37 1.81 0.58 -7.70
N THR A 38 2.17 1.45 -8.63
CA THR A 38 2.91 2.68 -8.28
C THR A 38 1.94 3.71 -7.68
N PRO A 39 2.44 4.71 -6.92
CA PRO A 39 1.57 5.79 -6.42
C PRO A 39 0.77 6.49 -7.53
N ALA A 40 1.40 6.73 -8.68
CA ALA A 40 0.75 7.32 -9.84
C ALA A 40 -0.37 6.43 -10.39
N ALA A 41 -0.18 5.11 -10.46
CA ALA A 41 -1.20 4.17 -10.92
C ALA A 41 -2.35 4.03 -9.90
N ALA A 42 -2.05 4.06 -8.61
CA ALA A 42 -3.06 4.02 -7.56
C ALA A 42 -3.97 5.27 -7.60
N ALA A 43 -3.41 6.45 -7.88
CA ALA A 43 -4.17 7.68 -8.02
C ALA A 43 -5.18 7.64 -9.19
N GLN A 44 -4.95 6.81 -10.21
CA GLN A 44 -5.90 6.61 -11.32
C GLN A 44 -7.06 5.67 -10.96
N ASN A 45 -7.00 4.97 -9.81
CA ASN A 45 -7.99 3.98 -9.38
C ASN A 45 -8.60 4.32 -8.01
N PRO A 46 -9.38 5.41 -7.89
CA PRO A 46 -9.94 5.86 -6.62
C PRO A 46 -10.89 4.84 -5.97
N ALA A 47 -11.49 3.94 -6.76
CA ALA A 47 -12.34 2.87 -6.22
C ALA A 47 -11.56 1.90 -5.33
N GLN A 48 -10.35 1.51 -5.71
CA GLN A 48 -9.51 0.62 -4.90
C GLN A 48 -9.03 1.31 -3.62
N LEU A 49 -8.68 2.61 -3.69
CA LEU A 49 -8.27 3.38 -2.51
C LEU A 49 -9.41 3.52 -1.50
N ARG A 50 -10.65 3.74 -1.95
CA ARG A 50 -11.82 3.81 -1.04
C ARG A 50 -12.08 2.54 -0.26
N GLU A 51 -11.74 1.39 -0.83
CA GLU A 51 -11.92 0.08 -0.19
C GLU A 51 -10.69 -0.39 0.59
N LEU A 52 -9.57 0.32 0.48
CA LEU A 52 -8.29 -0.06 1.07
C LEU A 52 -8.35 -0.01 2.61
N GLU A 53 -8.01 -1.14 3.24
CA GLU A 53 -7.92 -1.24 4.71
C GLU A 53 -6.47 -1.45 5.18
N VAL A 54 -5.65 -2.13 4.39
CA VAL A 54 -4.22 -2.37 4.69
C VAL A 54 -3.37 -1.99 3.49
N LEU A 55 -2.48 -1.03 3.67
CA LEU A 55 -1.48 -0.64 2.68
C LEU A 55 -0.15 -1.33 2.98
N LEU A 56 0.33 -2.15 2.05
CA LEU A 56 1.68 -2.69 2.04
C LEU A 56 2.56 -1.82 1.13
N SER A 57 3.69 -1.34 1.66
CA SER A 57 4.51 -0.36 0.96
C SER A 57 6.01 -0.50 1.25
N GLY A 58 6.80 0.26 0.51
CA GLY A 58 8.26 0.24 0.58
C GLY A 58 8.86 1.45 -0.15
N TRP A 59 10.10 1.34 -0.61
CA TRP A 59 10.71 2.41 -1.41
C TRP A 59 9.81 2.80 -2.60
N GLY A 60 9.67 4.11 -2.85
CA GLY A 60 8.76 4.63 -3.88
C GLY A 60 7.27 4.50 -3.54
N GLY A 61 6.92 4.24 -2.27
CA GLY A 61 5.55 4.27 -1.74
C GLY A 61 4.86 5.64 -1.84
N PRO A 62 3.54 5.68 -1.60
CA PRO A 62 2.81 6.94 -1.57
C PRO A 62 3.20 7.74 -0.31
N VAL A 63 3.10 9.06 -0.41
CA VAL A 63 3.15 9.94 0.77
C VAL A 63 1.79 9.85 1.46
N LEU A 64 1.79 9.58 2.78
CA LEU A 64 0.59 9.61 3.61
C LEU A 64 0.25 11.04 4.00
N ASP A 65 -0.13 11.84 3.01
CA ASP A 65 -0.66 13.18 3.20
C ASP A 65 -2.18 13.15 3.36
N ARG A 66 -2.76 14.33 3.63
CA ARG A 66 -4.21 14.46 3.79
C ARG A 66 -4.99 14.02 2.54
N ALA A 67 -4.47 14.30 1.34
CA ALA A 67 -5.15 13.93 0.10
C ALA A 67 -5.20 12.40 -0.08
N PHE A 68 -4.13 11.69 0.26
CA PHE A 68 -4.11 10.24 0.25
C PHE A 68 -5.08 9.65 1.28
N LEU A 69 -5.05 10.17 2.52
CA LEU A 69 -5.93 9.69 3.60
C LEU A 69 -7.41 9.95 3.30
N ASP A 70 -7.74 11.11 2.71
CA ASP A 70 -9.10 11.43 2.27
C ASP A 70 -9.56 10.50 1.12
N ALA A 71 -8.63 10.06 0.26
CA ALA A 71 -8.91 9.09 -0.81
C ALA A 71 -9.03 7.64 -0.29
N ALA A 72 -8.42 7.32 0.84
CA ALA A 72 -8.42 6.02 1.50
C ALA A 72 -9.06 6.04 2.90
N PRO A 73 -10.36 6.41 3.02
CA PRO A 73 -11.03 6.63 4.31
C PRO A 73 -11.17 5.38 5.19
N ARG A 74 -10.90 4.20 4.65
CA ARG A 74 -10.98 2.91 5.36
C ARG A 74 -9.62 2.38 5.80
N LEU A 75 -8.53 3.11 5.53
CA LEU A 75 -7.18 2.67 5.84
C LEU A 75 -7.01 2.52 7.35
N LYS A 76 -6.61 1.33 7.78
CA LYS A 76 -6.39 0.97 9.20
C LYS A 76 -4.93 0.73 9.51
N ALA A 77 -4.15 0.29 8.51
CA ALA A 77 -2.75 -0.05 8.70
C ALA A 77 -1.91 0.32 7.48
N PHE A 78 -0.73 0.86 7.75
CA PHE A 78 0.35 1.08 6.79
C PHE A 78 1.55 0.24 7.21
N LEU A 79 1.90 -0.75 6.39
CA LEU A 79 3.00 -1.68 6.64
C LEU A 79 4.13 -1.38 5.67
N TYR A 80 5.23 -0.85 6.22
CA TYR A 80 6.40 -0.46 5.44
C TYR A 80 7.52 -1.50 5.54
N GLY A 81 7.80 -2.21 4.45
CA GLY A 81 8.79 -3.28 4.39
C GLY A 81 10.22 -2.85 4.04
N ALA A 82 10.54 -1.56 4.09
CA ALA A 82 11.82 -1.02 3.66
C ALA A 82 12.54 -0.24 4.77
N GLY A 83 13.55 0.56 4.41
CA GLY A 83 14.35 1.36 5.33
C GLY A 83 13.58 2.53 5.97
N SER A 84 14.15 3.74 5.92
CA SER A 84 13.52 4.90 6.55
C SER A 84 12.21 5.33 5.88
N VAL A 85 11.22 5.69 6.70
CA VAL A 85 9.91 6.25 6.28
C VAL A 85 9.88 7.78 6.25
N ARG A 86 10.99 8.47 6.55
CA ARG A 86 11.02 9.93 6.80
C ARG A 86 10.39 10.78 5.68
N ASN A 87 10.49 10.35 4.44
CA ASN A 87 9.97 11.09 3.28
C ASN A 87 8.52 10.72 2.90
N LEU A 88 7.88 9.82 3.65
CA LEU A 88 6.57 9.25 3.33
C LEU A 88 5.51 9.54 4.39
N ILE A 89 5.93 9.96 5.58
CA ILE A 89 5.05 10.30 6.70
C ILE A 89 4.96 11.82 6.83
N THR A 90 3.76 12.32 7.12
CA THR A 90 3.47 13.73 7.35
C THR A 90 2.83 13.91 8.73
N ASP A 91 2.66 15.16 9.19
CA ASP A 91 1.96 15.47 10.44
C ASP A 91 0.48 15.02 10.45
N ALA A 92 -0.06 14.58 9.30
CA ALA A 92 -1.42 14.07 9.20
C ALA A 92 -1.58 12.63 9.71
N VAL A 93 -0.49 11.95 10.07
CA VAL A 93 -0.45 10.55 10.52
C VAL A 93 -0.24 10.46 12.03
#